data_AF-A0A6M1SKJ6-F1
#
_entry.id   AF-A0A6M1SKJ6-F1
#
_cell.length_a   1.000
_cell.length_b   1.000
_cell.length_c   1.000
_cell.angle_alpha   90.00
_cell.angle_beta   90.00
_cell.angle_gamma   90.00
#
_symmetry.space_group_name_H-M   'P 1'
#
loop_
_entity.id
_entity.type
_entity.pdbx_description
1 polymer ?
#
loop_
_entity_poly.entity_id
_entity_poly.type
_entity_poly.pdbx_seq_one_letter_code
_entity_poly.pdbx_strand_id
1 'polypeptide(L)'
;MDLATLIGLVGAAVLVGASVMLGTSPEVFMNPTGLLLVVGGSLFVVLAKFSITQFKFALKAAARAFKFQLPSTQDSIDELVELAKVARREGMIALESREVSSPFLQQGLQMLADGFSADMIKEMMEKERLLTLERNEAGGQVFSA
;
A
#
# COMPACT_ATOMS: atom_id res chain seq x y z
N MET A 1 -6.56 -5.20 6.93
CA MET A 1 -7.22 -6.03 5.90
C MET A 1 -8.63 -5.53 5.68
N ASP A 2 -8.98 -5.33 4.42
CA ASP A 2 -10.36 -5.06 4.04
C ASP A 2 -11.24 -6.31 4.27
N LEU A 3 -12.51 -6.09 4.62
CA LEU A 3 -13.49 -7.14 4.85
C LEU A 3 -13.68 -7.99 3.59
N ALA A 4 -13.61 -7.38 2.41
CA ALA A 4 -13.68 -8.10 1.14
C ALA A 4 -12.52 -9.09 0.96
N THR A 5 -11.29 -8.69 1.30
CA THR A 5 -10.12 -9.60 1.25
C THR A 5 -10.28 -10.77 2.22
N LEU A 6 -10.80 -10.51 3.42
CA LEU A 6 -11.05 -11.55 4.41
C LEU A 6 -12.13 -12.53 3.94
N ILE A 7 -13.27 -12.03 3.45
CA ILE A 7 -14.36 -12.84 2.92
C ILE A 7 -13.88 -13.67 1.72
N GLY A 8 -13.09 -13.08 0.82
CA GLY A 8 -12.53 -13.81 -0.33
C GLY A 8 -11.62 -14.97 0.10
N LEU A 9 -10.72 -14.74 1.06
CA LEU A 9 -9.77 -15.75 1.53
C LEU A 9 -10.47 -16.87 2.31
N VAL A 10 -11.40 -16.51 3.20
CA VAL A 10 -12.20 -17.49 3.96
C VAL A 10 -13.13 -18.26 3.02
N GLY A 11 -13.79 -17.58 2.07
CA GLY A 11 -14.66 -18.20 1.08
C GLY A 11 -13.92 -19.23 0.22
N ALA A 12 -12.71 -18.90 -0.24
CA ALA A 12 -11.87 -19.84 -0.98
C ALA A 12 -11.53 -21.09 -0.15
N ALA A 13 -11.14 -20.91 1.12
CA ALA A 13 -10.83 -22.03 2.02
C ALA A 13 -12.05 -22.92 2.30
N VAL A 14 -13.24 -22.32 2.48
CA VAL A 14 -14.49 -23.05 2.68
C VAL A 14 -14.87 -23.86 1.45
N LEU A 15 -14.71 -23.32 0.24
CA LEU A 15 -15.00 -24.05 -1.00
C LEU A 15 -14.08 -25.27 -1.17
N VAL A 16 -12.79 -25.12 -0.87
CA VAL A 16 -11.84 -26.25 -0.88
C VAL A 16 -12.26 -27.29 0.17
N GLY A 17 -12.56 -26.88 1.40
CA GLY A 17 -13.01 -27.77 2.47
C GLY A 17 -14.32 -28.50 2.13
N ALA A 18 -15.30 -27.79 1.58
CA ALA A 18 -16.56 -28.36 1.14
C ALA A 18 -16.36 -29.40 0.03
N SER A 19 -15.45 -29.15 -0.92
CA SER A 19 -15.12 -30.09 -1.99
C SER A 19 -14.57 -31.42 -1.43
N VAL A 20 -13.76 -31.35 -0.37
CA VAL A 20 -13.25 -32.53 0.34
C VAL A 20 -14.38 -33.27 1.05
N MET A 21 -15.28 -32.56 1.73
CA MET A 21 -16.44 -33.17 2.41
C MET A 21 -17.42 -33.83 1.43
N LEU A 22 -17.53 -33.31 0.21
CA LEU A 22 -18.35 -33.88 -0.87
C LEU A 22 -17.74 -35.13 -1.52
N GLY A 23 -16.58 -35.60 -1.05
CA GLY A 23 -15.96 -36.87 -1.46
C GLY A 23 -14.71 -36.72 -2.31
N THR A 24 -14.20 -35.50 -2.52
CA THR A 24 -12.90 -35.31 -3.18
C THR A 24 -11.77 -35.72 -2.23
N SER A 25 -10.88 -36.63 -2.64
CA SER A 25 -9.72 -36.98 -1.84
C SER A 25 -8.81 -35.75 -1.63
N PRO A 26 -8.39 -35.42 -0.39
CA PRO A 26 -7.46 -34.34 -0.10
C PRO A 26 -6.14 -34.43 -0.89
N GLU A 27 -5.71 -35.65 -1.21
CA GLU A 27 -4.48 -35.93 -1.96
C GLU A 27 -4.49 -35.31 -3.36
N VAL A 28 -5.68 -35.10 -3.96
CA VAL A 28 -5.82 -34.47 -5.27
C VAL A 28 -5.33 -33.02 -5.25
N PHE A 29 -5.45 -32.33 -4.10
CA PHE A 29 -4.96 -30.96 -3.94
C PHE A 29 -3.47 -30.89 -3.58
N MET A 30 -2.89 -31.99 -3.09
CA MET A 30 -1.48 -32.10 -2.71
C MET A 30 -0.68 -32.76 -3.85
N ASN A 31 -0.46 -32.02 -4.95
CA ASN A 31 0.38 -32.48 -6.06
C ASN A 31 1.76 -31.77 -6.04
N PRO A 32 2.82 -32.41 -5.53
CA PRO A 32 4.14 -31.78 -5.40
C PRO A 32 4.73 -31.34 -6.73
N THR A 33 4.55 -32.14 -7.79
CA THR A 33 5.04 -31.82 -9.14
C THR A 33 4.34 -30.60 -9.72
N GLY A 34 3.01 -30.55 -9.59
CA GLY A 34 2.20 -29.40 -10.02
C GLY A 34 2.57 -28.14 -9.25
N LEU A 35 2.76 -28.25 -7.94
CA LEU A 35 3.16 -27.13 -7.08
C LEU A 35 4.56 -26.60 -7.44
N LEU A 36 5.51 -27.48 -7.75
CA LEU A 36 6.84 -27.09 -8.23
C LEU A 36 6.77 -26.34 -9.56
N LEU A 37 5.97 -26.82 -10.52
CA LEU A 37 5.83 -26.15 -11.82
C LEU A 37 5.13 -24.81 -11.71
N VAL A 38 4.05 -24.72 -10.93
CA VAL A 38 3.28 -23.47 -10.77
C VAL A 38 4.06 -22.46 -9.93
N VAL A 39 4.51 -22.83 -8.73
CA VAL A 39 5.20 -21.91 -7.82
C VAL A 39 6.62 -21.63 -8.30
N GLY A 40 7.38 -22.67 -8.64
CA GLY A 40 8.75 -22.52 -9.14
C GLY A 40 8.79 -21.85 -10.50
N GLY A 41 7.94 -22.29 -11.44
CA GLY A 41 7.87 -21.70 -12.79
C GLY A 41 7.49 -20.22 -12.75
N SER A 42 6.41 -19.86 -12.05
CA SER A 42 6.01 -18.45 -11.90
C SER A 42 7.10 -17.60 -11.23
N LEU A 43 7.75 -18.12 -10.18
CA LEU A 43 8.86 -17.42 -9.52
C LEU A 43 10.02 -17.11 -10.48
N PHE A 44 10.44 -18.08 -11.30
CA PHE A 44 11.53 -17.85 -12.27
C PHE A 44 11.12 -16.90 -13.39
N VAL A 45 9.87 -16.94 -13.86
CA VAL A 45 9.35 -15.98 -14.84
C VAL A 45 9.33 -14.56 -14.28
N VAL A 46 8.89 -14.39 -13.02
CA VAL A 46 8.93 -13.10 -12.33
C VAL A 46 10.37 -12.59 -12.19
N LEU A 47 11.32 -13.45 -11.81
CA LEU A 47 12.74 -13.08 -11.70
C LEU A 47 13.41 -12.80 -13.06
N ALA A 48 12.89 -13.38 -14.16
CA ALA A 48 13.35 -13.07 -15.51
C ALA A 48 12.82 -11.70 -15.99
N LYS A 49 11.63 -11.29 -15.54
CA LYS A 49 10.98 -10.02 -15.92
C LYS A 49 11.38 -8.84 -15.03
N PHE A 50 11.67 -9.10 -13.75
CA PHE A 50 11.95 -8.06 -12.75
C PHE A 50 13.26 -8.31 -12.01
N SER A 51 13.90 -7.22 -11.58
CA SER A 51 15.09 -7.32 -10.72
C SER A 51 14.75 -7.91 -9.34
N ILE A 52 15.74 -8.56 -8.70
CA ILE A 52 15.61 -9.08 -7.32
C ILE A 52 15.17 -7.99 -6.34
N THR A 53 15.61 -6.75 -6.56
CA THR A 53 15.23 -5.60 -5.74
C THR A 53 13.74 -5.28 -5.88
N GLN A 54 13.20 -5.27 -7.10
CA GLN A 54 11.77 -5.07 -7.35
C GLN A 54 10.93 -6.21 -6.77
N PHE A 55 11.36 -7.46 -6.92
CA PHE A 55 10.68 -8.60 -6.31
C PHE A 55 10.59 -8.49 -4.78
N LYS A 56 11.70 -8.17 -4.10
CA LYS A 56 11.71 -7.95 -2.65
C LYS A 56 10.82 -6.77 -2.23
N PHE A 57 10.80 -5.70 -3.02
CA PHE A 57 9.91 -4.57 -2.79
C PHE A 57 8.44 -4.98 -2.91
N ALA A 58 8.08 -5.73 -3.94
CA ALA A 58 6.72 -6.23 -4.16
C ALA A 58 6.23 -7.11 -3.01
N LEU A 59 7.06 -8.02 -2.49
CA LEU A 59 6.71 -8.81 -1.30
C LEU A 59 6.41 -7.92 -0.07
N LYS A 60 7.21 -6.87 0.16
CA LYS A 60 6.94 -5.89 1.23
C LYS A 60 5.69 -5.06 0.95
N ALA A 61 5.40 -4.74 -0.32
CA ALA A 61 4.20 -4.02 -0.72
C ALA A 61 2.94 -4.88 -0.49
N ALA A 62 2.97 -6.16 -0.85
CA ALA A 62 1.91 -7.10 -0.55
C ALA A 62 1.68 -7.23 0.96
N ALA A 63 2.72 -7.44 1.76
CA ALA A 63 2.58 -7.50 3.22
C ALA A 63 1.91 -6.23 3.80
N ARG A 64 2.26 -5.05 3.26
CA ARG A 64 1.59 -3.79 3.62
C ARG A 64 0.15 -3.75 3.15
N ALA A 65 -0.19 -4.20 1.95
CA ALA A 65 -1.56 -4.22 1.45
C ALA A 65 -2.51 -5.05 2.34
N PHE A 66 -2.01 -6.14 2.93
CA PHE A 66 -2.79 -6.91 3.91
C PHE A 66 -2.95 -6.13 5.24
N LYS A 67 -1.88 -5.50 5.75
CA LYS A 67 -1.93 -4.85 7.08
C LYS A 67 -2.57 -3.45 7.07
N PHE A 68 -2.39 -2.68 6.01
CA PHE A 68 -2.68 -1.25 5.96
C PHE A 68 -4.18 -0.99 5.83
N GLN A 69 -4.67 -0.01 6.59
CA GLN A 69 -5.99 0.58 6.44
C GLN A 69 -5.76 1.99 5.91
N LEU A 70 -6.51 2.39 4.87
CA LEU A 70 -6.44 3.76 4.40
C LEU A 70 -6.93 4.70 5.52
N PRO A 71 -6.24 5.82 5.77
CA PRO A 71 -6.78 6.89 6.62
C PRO A 71 -8.14 7.32 6.09
N SER A 72 -9.08 7.64 6.99
CA SER A 72 -10.37 8.14 6.53
C SER A 72 -10.16 9.52 5.91
N THR A 73 -10.76 9.73 4.73
CA THR A 73 -10.68 11.02 4.03
C THR A 73 -11.24 12.14 4.91
N GLN A 74 -12.26 11.83 5.72
CA GLN A 74 -12.85 12.78 6.64
C GLN A 74 -11.86 13.24 7.72
N ASP A 75 -11.13 12.31 8.34
CA ASP A 75 -10.13 12.65 9.36
C ASP A 75 -9.03 13.53 8.77
N SER A 76 -8.61 13.26 7.52
CA SER A 76 -7.62 14.10 6.83
C SER A 76 -8.14 15.52 6.55
N ILE A 77 -9.42 15.67 6.21
CA ILE A 77 -10.04 17.00 6.01
C ILE A 77 -10.06 17.76 7.35
N ASP A 78 -10.50 17.09 8.41
CA ASP A 78 -10.64 17.71 9.73
C ASP A 78 -9.26 18.14 10.28
N GLU A 79 -8.23 17.31 10.09
CA GLU A 79 -6.84 17.63 10.42
C GLU A 79 -6.34 18.86 9.63
N LEU A 80 -6.60 18.94 8.32
CA LEU A 80 -6.20 20.09 7.51
C LEU A 80 -6.91 21.39 7.95
N VAL A 81 -8.19 21.29 8.33
CA VAL A 81 -8.96 22.44 8.84
C VAL A 81 -8.42 22.90 10.20
N GLU A 82 -8.06 21.97 11.09
CA GLU A 82 -7.40 22.26 12.37
C GLU A 82 -6.07 23.00 12.14
N LEU A 83 -5.22 22.47 11.26
CA LEU A 83 -3.93 23.08 10.91
C LEU A 83 -4.12 24.49 10.33
N ALA A 84 -5.10 24.71 9.46
CA ALA A 84 -5.41 26.04 8.93
C ALA A 84 -5.84 27.04 10.01
N LYS A 85 -6.62 26.58 11.02
CA LYS A 85 -7.01 27.43 12.17
C LYS A 85 -5.79 27.81 13.01
N VAL A 86 -4.89 26.87 13.27
CA VAL A 86 -3.64 27.11 14.00
C VAL A 86 -2.76 28.10 13.24
N ALA A 87 -2.55 27.88 11.94
CA ALA A 87 -1.78 28.78 11.07
C ALA A 87 -2.26 30.24 11.17
N ARG A 88 -3.59 30.43 11.20
CA ARG A 88 -4.21 31.75 11.28
C ARG A 88 -4.08 32.41 12.65
N ARG A 89 -4.02 31.63 13.73
CA ARG A 89 -3.97 32.14 15.11
C ARG A 89 -2.54 32.35 15.61
N GLU A 90 -1.68 31.38 15.35
CA GLU A 90 -0.33 31.27 15.94
C GLU A 90 0.78 31.52 14.90
N GLY A 91 0.42 31.62 13.62
CA GLY A 91 1.36 31.80 12.51
C GLY A 91 1.91 30.48 11.98
N MET A 92 2.70 30.58 10.91
CA MET A 92 3.21 29.42 10.15
C MET A 92 4.22 28.58 10.94
N ILE A 93 5.03 29.22 11.80
CA ILE A 93 6.09 28.56 12.59
C ILE A 93 5.50 27.58 13.62
N ALA A 94 4.31 27.86 14.15
CA ALA A 94 3.65 27.00 15.11
C ALA A 94 3.31 25.60 14.54
N LEU A 95 3.20 25.49 13.22
CA LEU A 95 2.86 24.25 12.54
C LEU A 95 4.02 23.25 12.48
N GLU A 96 5.26 23.69 12.61
CA GLU A 96 6.44 22.80 12.59
C GLU A 96 6.48 21.86 13.81
N SER A 97 5.94 22.32 14.93
CA SER A 97 5.92 21.58 16.20
C SER A 97 4.76 20.59 16.33
N ARG A 98 3.85 20.53 15.35
CA ARG A 98 2.66 19.67 15.40
C ARG A 98 2.98 18.28 14.86
N GLU A 99 2.63 17.27 15.64
CA GLU A 99 2.54 15.90 15.14
C GLU A 99 1.34 15.79 14.18
N VAL A 100 1.60 15.25 13.00
CA VAL A 100 0.60 15.04 11.95
C VAL A 100 0.49 13.56 11.59
N SER A 101 -0.65 13.19 11.04
CA SER A 101 -1.02 11.81 10.73
C SER A 101 -0.13 11.12 9.70
N SER A 102 0.51 11.90 8.81
CA SER A 102 1.30 11.35 7.71
C SER A 102 2.63 12.10 7.49
N PRO A 103 3.71 11.37 7.16
CA PRO A 103 4.98 11.99 6.75
C PRO A 103 4.84 12.93 5.55
N PHE A 104 3.89 12.66 4.65
CA PHE A 104 3.58 13.51 3.50
C PHE A 104 3.09 14.89 3.94
N LEU A 105 2.17 14.95 4.91
CA LEU A 105 1.68 16.22 5.44
C LEU A 105 2.79 16.97 6.20
N GLN A 106 3.63 16.25 6.95
CA GLN A 106 4.74 16.84 7.69
C GLN A 106 5.74 17.54 6.76
N GLN A 107 6.08 16.91 5.64
CA GLN A 107 6.95 17.50 4.62
C GLN A 107 6.37 18.80 4.07
N GLY A 108 5.07 18.84 3.78
CA GLY A 108 4.39 20.05 3.30
C GLY A 108 4.41 21.19 4.34
N LEU A 109 4.17 20.88 5.61
CA LEU A 109 4.23 21.86 6.70
C LEU A 109 5.64 22.41 6.89
N GLN A 110 6.66 21.56 6.77
CA GLN A 110 8.06 21.97 6.87
C GLN A 110 8.45 22.93 5.73
N MET A 111 8.08 22.62 4.48
CA MET A 111 8.33 23.51 3.33
C MET A 111 7.63 24.86 3.47
N LEU A 112 6.41 24.87 4.03
CA LEU A 112 5.70 26.11 4.33
C LEU A 112 6.42 26.92 5.43
N ALA A 113 6.95 26.28 6.47
CA ALA A 113 7.73 26.93 7.54
C ALA A 113 9.06 27.49 7.02
N ASP A 114 9.69 26.78 6.08
CA ASP A 114 10.91 27.21 5.38
C ASP A 114 10.67 28.38 4.39
N GLY A 115 9.41 28.79 4.19
CA GLY A 115 9.06 29.96 3.39
C GLY A 115 9.02 29.73 1.87
N PHE A 116 8.85 28.49 1.43
CA PHE A 116 8.70 28.16 0.02
C PHE A 116 7.41 28.78 -0.56
N SER A 117 7.42 29.12 -1.85
CA SER A 117 6.22 29.62 -2.52
C SER A 117 5.16 28.52 -2.67
N ALA A 118 3.88 28.90 -2.66
CA ALA A 118 2.77 27.97 -2.79
C ALA A 118 2.87 27.10 -4.07
N ASP A 119 3.34 27.69 -5.18
CA ASP A 119 3.52 26.97 -6.44
C ASP A 119 4.61 25.90 -6.34
N MET A 120 5.75 26.22 -5.70
CA MET A 120 6.85 25.26 -5.52
C MET A 120 6.46 24.11 -4.59
N ILE A 121 5.73 24.42 -3.52
CA ILE A 121 5.21 23.39 -2.61
C ILE A 121 4.25 22.48 -3.36
N LYS A 122 3.31 23.05 -4.11
CA LYS A 122 2.37 22.26 -4.92
C LYS A 122 3.08 21.36 -5.91
N GLU A 123 4.07 21.86 -6.64
CA GLU A 123 4.86 21.07 -7.59
C GLU A 123 5.59 19.91 -6.91
N MET A 124 6.24 20.18 -5.78
CA MET A 124 7.01 19.16 -5.05
C MET A 124 6.11 18.09 -4.43
N MET A 125 5.00 18.49 -3.81
CA MET A 125 4.01 17.58 -3.23
C MET A 125 3.33 16.73 -4.31
N GLU A 126 3.03 17.29 -5.48
CA GLU A 126 2.45 16.56 -6.61
C GLU A 126 3.45 15.55 -7.18
N LYS A 127 4.72 15.93 -7.27
CA LYS A 127 5.80 15.02 -7.69
C LYS A 127 5.97 13.86 -6.71
N GLU A 128 5.97 14.12 -5.41
CA GLU A 128 6.05 13.08 -4.37
C GLU A 128 4.86 12.12 -4.44
N ARG A 129 3.65 12.64 -4.68
CA ARG A 129 2.43 11.85 -4.90
C ARG A 129 2.59 10.92 -6.10
N LEU A 130 3.07 11.44 -7.24
CA LEU A 130 3.29 10.66 -8.45
C LEU A 130 4.34 9.56 -8.27
N LEU A 131 5.49 9.88 -7.67
CA LEU A 131 6.55 8.90 -7.39
C LEU A 131 6.08 7.80 -6.42
N THR A 132 5.27 8.17 -5.43
CA THR A 132 4.68 7.19 -4.51
C THR A 132 3.71 6.26 -5.22
N LEU A 133 2.87 6.78 -6.12
CA LEU A 133 1.97 5.99 -6.95
C LEU A 133 2.75 5.04 -7.87
N GLU A 134 3.71 5.55 -8.63
CA GLU A 134 4.55 4.74 -9.52
C GLU A 134 5.25 3.61 -8.76
N ARG A 135 5.78 3.91 -7.57
CA ARG A 135 6.42 2.88 -6.72
C ARG A 135 5.43 1.82 -6.26
N ASN A 136 4.20 2.20 -5.88
CA ASN A 136 3.17 1.25 -5.46
C ASN A 136 2.66 0.42 -6.64
N GLU A 137 2.45 1.02 -7.80
CA GLU A 137 2.06 0.34 -9.04
C GLU A 137 3.12 -0.66 -9.50
N ALA A 138 4.40 -0.26 -9.49
CA ALA A 138 5.51 -1.15 -9.80
C ALA A 138 5.55 -2.36 -8.85
N GLY A 139 5.20 -2.18 -7.57
CA GLY A 139 5.03 -3.28 -6.63
C GLY A 139 3.88 -4.21 -6.98
N GLY A 140 2.77 -3.66 -7.50
CA GLY A 140 1.60 -4.43 -7.95
C GLY A 140 1.84 -5.21 -9.25
N GLN A 141 2.57 -4.62 -10.21
CA GLN A 141 2.85 -5.24 -11.51
C GLN A 141 3.61 -6.58 -11.41
N VAL A 142 4.35 -6.79 -10.32
CA VAL A 142 5.05 -8.06 -10.05
C VAL A 142 4.04 -9.21 -9.83
N PHE A 143 2.87 -8.94 -9.27
CA PHE A 143 1.83 -9.94 -9.01
C PHE A 143 0.91 -10.19 -10.21
N SER A 144 0.97 -9.35 -11.25
CA SER A 144 0.20 -9.49 -12.49
C SER A 144 1.03 -10.03 -13.65
N ALA A 145 2.24 -10.54 -13.40
CA ALA A 145 3.16 -11.04 -14.39
C ALA A 145 2.97 -12.53 -14.66
#